data_AF-A0A1Y4PG48-F1
#
_entry.id   AF-A0A1Y4PG48-F1
#
_cell.length_a   1.000
_cell.length_b   1.000
_cell.length_c   1.000
_cell.angle_alpha   90.00
_cell.angle_beta   90.00
_cell.angle_gamma   90.00
#
_symmetry.space_group_name_H-M   'P 1'
#
loop_
_entity.id
_entity.type
_entity.pdbx_description
1 polymer ?
#
loop_
_entity_poly.entity_id
_entity_poly.type
_entity_poly.pdbx_seq_one_letter_code
_entity_poly.pdbx_strand_id
1 'polypeptide(L)'
;MKLSELPNKPYTFTVKYDFNMTGFLLKAKPDEAFKTKTDLSTKFIRTNTSSNVKLKDNIVLSVDDVAKLIEAGRKVLIYYDTTNKLDAYNYPDEFELLNMVVKY
;
A
#
# COMPACT_ATOMS: atom_id res chain seq x y z
N MET A 1 -14.48 2.61 10.21
CA MET A 1 -14.05 3.94 9.69
C MET A 1 -13.73 3.82 8.20
N LYS A 2 -13.76 4.89 7.38
CA LYS A 2 -13.21 4.84 6.00
C LYS A 2 -11.79 5.41 5.99
N LEU A 3 -10.88 4.84 5.20
CA LEU A 3 -9.52 5.40 5.06
C LEU A 3 -9.52 6.82 4.48
N SER A 4 -10.55 7.18 3.70
CA SER A 4 -10.74 8.53 3.17
C SER A 4 -11.03 9.60 4.22
N GLU A 5 -11.39 9.19 5.44
CA GLU A 5 -11.70 10.09 6.57
C GLU A 5 -10.48 10.33 7.46
N LEU A 6 -9.35 9.68 7.17
CA LEU A 6 -8.11 9.89 7.91
C LEU A 6 -7.54 11.29 7.64
N PRO A 7 -6.94 11.94 8.66
CA PRO A 7 -6.33 13.26 8.49
C PRO A 7 -5.13 13.22 7.55
N ASN A 8 -4.41 12.09 7.49
CA ASN A 8 -3.26 11.90 6.63
C ASN A 8 -3.73 11.44 5.24
N LYS A 9 -3.74 12.38 4.29
CA LYS A 9 -4.05 12.08 2.89
C LYS A 9 -2.92 11.26 2.24
N PRO A 10 -3.25 10.21 1.48
CA PRO A 10 -2.25 9.46 0.74
C PRO A 10 -1.80 10.22 -0.51
N TYR A 11 -0.62 9.86 -1.02
CA TYR A 11 -0.31 10.01 -2.43
C TYR A 11 -0.97 8.87 -3.20
N THR A 12 -1.72 9.22 -4.25
CA THR A 12 -2.49 8.25 -5.03
C THR A 12 -1.95 8.17 -6.45
N PHE A 13 -1.64 6.97 -6.89
CA PHE A 13 -1.13 6.72 -8.24
C PHE A 13 -1.97 5.67 -8.96
N THR A 14 -2.06 5.81 -10.28
CA THR A 14 -2.52 4.74 -11.17
C THR A 14 -1.30 3.97 -11.65
N VAL A 15 -1.25 2.66 -11.39
CA VAL A 15 -0.15 1.78 -11.83
C VAL A 15 -0.50 1.12 -13.17
N LYS A 16 0.53 0.63 -13.87
CA LYS A 16 0.35 -0.10 -15.13
C LYS A 16 -0.24 -1.49 -14.87
N TYR A 17 -0.82 -2.09 -15.91
CA TYR A 17 -1.41 -3.43 -15.83
C TYR A 17 -0.39 -4.52 -15.42
N ASP A 18 0.85 -4.39 -15.87
CA ASP A 18 1.97 -5.31 -15.63
C ASP A 18 2.90 -4.84 -14.50
N PHE A 19 2.42 -3.95 -13.63
CA PHE A 19 3.21 -3.34 -12.56
C PHE A 19 3.92 -4.40 -11.68
N ASN A 20 5.24 -4.31 -11.61
CA ASN A 20 6.05 -5.21 -10.81
C ASN A 20 6.01 -4.84 -9.33
N MET A 21 4.91 -5.19 -8.67
CA MET A 21 4.67 -4.89 -7.25
C MET A 21 5.80 -5.38 -6.35
N THR A 22 6.31 -6.59 -6.59
CA THR A 22 7.40 -7.14 -5.75
C THR A 22 8.67 -6.31 -5.88
N GLY A 23 9.07 -5.97 -7.11
CA GLY A 23 10.23 -5.12 -7.36
C GLY A 23 10.07 -3.72 -6.79
N PHE A 24 8.87 -3.16 -6.90
CA PHE A 24 8.51 -1.87 -6.33
C PHE A 24 8.63 -1.87 -4.80
N LEU A 25 8.02 -2.84 -4.10
CA LEU A 25 8.05 -2.91 -2.64
C LEU A 25 9.48 -3.01 -2.08
N LEU A 26 10.38 -3.71 -2.77
CA LEU A 26 11.79 -3.81 -2.39
C LEU A 26 12.53 -2.46 -2.46
N LYS A 27 12.09 -1.53 -3.31
CA LYS A 27 12.66 -0.19 -3.43
C LYS A 27 11.96 0.82 -2.53
N ALA A 28 10.63 0.82 -2.53
CA ALA A 28 9.81 1.73 -1.74
C ALA A 28 9.99 1.50 -0.23
N LYS A 29 10.33 0.25 0.18
CA LYS A 29 10.57 -0.15 1.58
C LYS A 29 9.49 0.39 2.55
N PRO A 30 8.20 0.10 2.29
CA PRO A 30 7.15 0.41 3.26
C PRO A 30 7.38 -0.37 4.56
N ASP A 31 6.90 0.18 5.67
CA ASP A 31 6.76 -0.60 6.91
C ASP A 31 5.70 -1.69 6.73
N GLU A 32 4.60 -1.34 6.04
CA GLU A 32 3.44 -2.18 5.84
C GLU A 32 2.92 -2.06 4.40
N ALA A 33 2.62 -3.19 3.76
CA ALA A 33 2.00 -3.21 2.45
C ALA A 33 0.76 -4.10 2.46
N PHE A 34 -0.29 -3.64 1.79
CA PHE A 34 -1.57 -4.33 1.73
C PHE A 34 -2.08 -4.41 0.29
N LYS A 35 -2.81 -5.48 0.03
CA LYS A 35 -3.56 -5.70 -1.19
C LYS A 35 -5.03 -5.82 -0.87
N THR A 36 -5.87 -5.18 -1.68
CA THR A 36 -7.31 -5.32 -1.60
C THR A 36 -7.95 -5.20 -2.97
N LYS A 37 -9.23 -5.56 -3.11
CA LYS A 37 -9.89 -5.55 -4.42
C LYS A 37 -10.22 -4.14 -4.90
N THR A 38 -10.81 -3.33 -4.04
CA THR A 38 -11.39 -2.02 -4.36
C THR A 38 -11.32 -1.08 -3.15
N ASP A 39 -11.52 0.21 -3.36
CA ASP A 39 -11.57 1.22 -2.29
C ASP A 39 -12.72 0.99 -1.28
N LEU A 40 -13.73 0.19 -1.65
CA LEU A 40 -14.86 -0.19 -0.80
C LEU A 40 -14.60 -1.46 0.02
N SER A 41 -13.44 -2.08 -0.17
CA SER A 41 -13.11 -3.34 0.49
C SER A 41 -12.82 -3.12 1.98
N THR A 42 -13.36 -3.98 2.83
CA THR A 42 -13.20 -3.90 4.28
C THR A 42 -12.07 -4.77 4.82
N LYS A 43 -11.42 -5.52 3.93
CA LYS A 43 -10.37 -6.51 4.25
C LYS A 43 -9.12 -6.19 3.45
N PHE A 44 -7.99 -6.14 4.15
CA PHE A 44 -6.68 -5.86 3.60
C PHE A 44 -5.78 -7.06 3.82
N ILE A 45 -5.23 -7.59 2.75
CA ILE A 45 -4.33 -8.74 2.80
C ILE A 45 -2.91 -8.19 2.88
N ARG A 46 -2.22 -8.43 4.00
CA ARG A 46 -0.82 -8.01 4.15
C ARG A 46 0.03 -8.71 3.11
N THR A 47 0.82 -7.92 2.39
CA THR A 47 1.76 -8.38 1.36
C THR A 47 3.18 -8.32 1.91
N ASN A 48 4.01 -9.31 1.59
CA ASN A 48 5.41 -9.30 2.00
C ASN A 48 6.17 -8.08 1.42
N THR A 49 6.77 -7.28 2.30
CA THR A 49 7.57 -6.10 1.96
C THR A 49 9.05 -6.44 1.75
N SER A 50 9.44 -7.71 1.93
CA SER A 50 10.81 -8.20 1.84
C SER A 50 10.97 -9.33 0.81
N SER A 51 12.16 -9.45 0.22
CA SER A 51 12.50 -10.53 -0.70
C SER A 51 12.66 -11.89 -0.01
N ASN A 52 12.66 -11.91 1.32
CA ASN A 52 12.70 -13.14 2.10
C ASN A 52 11.30 -13.76 2.14
N VAL A 53 11.11 -14.66 1.19
CA VAL A 53 10.01 -15.63 1.09
C VAL A 53 9.89 -16.37 2.44
N LYS A 54 8.87 -16.02 3.25
CA LYS A 54 8.18 -16.85 4.28
C LYS A 54 7.38 -16.07 5.34
N LEU A 55 7.20 -14.75 5.23
CA LEU A 55 6.15 -14.10 6.04
C LEU A 55 4.79 -14.46 5.40
N LYS A 56 3.95 -15.16 6.15
CA LYS A 56 2.63 -15.65 5.70
C LYS A 56 1.84 -14.51 5.06
N ASP A 57 1.66 -14.52 3.74
CA ASP A 57 0.82 -13.60 2.93
C ASP A 57 -0.70 -13.71 3.25
N ASN A 58 -1.05 -14.09 4.47
CA ASN A 58 -2.41 -14.47 4.87
C ASN A 58 -2.92 -13.71 6.10
N ILE A 59 -2.22 -12.67 6.55
CA ILE A 59 -2.76 -11.80 7.59
C ILE A 59 -3.78 -10.87 6.93
N VAL A 60 -5.05 -11.13 7.24
CA VAL A 60 -6.16 -10.28 6.83
C VAL A 60 -6.46 -9.31 7.96
N LEU A 61 -6.30 -8.02 7.68
CA LEU A 61 -6.59 -6.93 8.61
C LEU A 61 -7.89 -6.21 8.21
N SER A 62 -8.56 -5.68 9.22
CA SER A 62 -9.70 -4.79 9.01
C SER A 62 -9.24 -3.39 8.59
N VAL A 63 -10.16 -2.59 8.06
CA VAL A 63 -9.90 -1.16 7.77
C VAL A 63 -9.40 -0.44 9.01
N ASP A 64 -10.00 -0.71 10.18
CA ASP A 64 -9.68 -0.01 11.42
C ASP A 64 -8.27 -0.36 11.91
N ASP A 65 -7.79 -1.59 11.68
CA ASP A 65 -6.41 -1.97 12.03
C ASP A 65 -5.40 -1.31 11.10
N VAL A 66 -5.69 -1.23 9.79
CA VAL A 66 -4.85 -0.51 8.82
C VAL A 66 -4.83 0.99 9.12
N ALA A 67 -5.97 1.57 9.48
CA ALA A 67 -6.08 2.97 9.91
C ALA A 67 -5.17 3.27 11.10
N LYS A 68 -5.18 2.41 12.15
CA LYS A 68 -4.29 2.57 13.31
C LYS A 68 -2.81 2.55 12.94
N LEU A 69 -2.41 1.74 11.96
CA LEU A 69 -1.01 1.72 11.48
C LEU A 69 -0.64 3.03 10.78
N ILE A 70 -1.54 3.58 9.97
CA ILE A 70 -1.37 4.88 9.32
C ILE A 70 -1.29 6.00 10.35
N GLU A 71 -2.19 6.02 11.33
CA GLU A 71 -2.21 7.00 12.42
C GLU A 71 -0.95 6.92 13.31
N ALA A 72 -0.39 5.72 13.47
CA ALA A 72 0.90 5.51 14.14
C ALA A 72 2.12 6.00 13.33
N GLY A 73 1.91 6.63 12.16
CA GLY A 73 2.97 7.19 11.32
C GLY A 73 3.74 6.15 10.50
N ARG A 74 3.26 4.91 10.39
CA ARG A 74 3.90 3.87 9.57
C ARG A 74 3.79 4.22 8.10
N LYS A 75 4.83 3.92 7.31
CA LYS A 75 4.78 3.99 5.84
C LYS A 75 3.93 2.84 5.33
N VAL A 76 2.71 3.15 4.88
CA VAL A 76 1.75 2.15 4.42
C VAL A 76 1.53 2.29 2.92
N LEU A 77 1.62 1.16 2.20
CA LEU A 77 1.20 1.05 0.80
C LEU A 77 -0.05 0.19 0.69
N ILE A 78 -1.03 0.64 -0.07
CA ILE A 78 -2.26 -0.11 -0.33
C ILE A 78 -2.48 -0.20 -1.84
N TYR A 79 -2.48 -1.43 -2.34
CA TYR A 79 -2.75 -1.72 -3.73
C TYR A 79 -4.19 -2.22 -3.93
N TYR A 80 -4.88 -1.60 -4.88
CA TYR A 80 -6.26 -1.94 -5.26
C TYR A 80 -6.27 -2.66 -6.62
N ASP A 81 -6.44 -3.98 -6.56
CA ASP A 81 -6.31 -4.87 -7.72
C ASP A 81 -7.23 -4.53 -8.88
N THR A 82 -8.48 -4.15 -8.61
CA THR A 82 -9.49 -3.97 -9.66
C THR A 82 -9.31 -2.64 -10.39
N THR A 83 -8.78 -1.63 -9.70
CA THR A 83 -8.66 -0.26 -10.21
C THR A 83 -7.22 0.10 -10.59
N ASN A 84 -6.25 -0.81 -10.43
CA ASN A 84 -4.82 -0.55 -10.60
C ASN A 84 -4.38 0.73 -9.87
N LYS A 85 -4.92 0.93 -8.67
CA LYS A 85 -4.66 2.11 -7.85
C LYS A 85 -3.66 1.75 -6.75
N LEU A 86 -2.78 2.67 -6.43
CA LEU A 86 -1.84 2.57 -5.32
C LEU A 86 -1.97 3.80 -4.43
N ASP A 87 -2.36 3.60 -3.17
CA ASP A 87 -2.32 4.65 -2.15
C ASP A 87 -1.08 4.48 -1.27
N ALA A 88 -0.39 5.59 -1.03
CA ALA A 88 0.82 5.64 -0.22
C ALA A 88 0.69 6.65 0.91
N TYR A 89 0.74 6.17 2.14
CA TYR A 89 0.59 6.97 3.35
C TYR A 89 1.92 7.19 4.05
N ASN A 90 2.09 8.37 4.65
CA ASN A 90 3.25 8.76 5.46
C ASN A 90 4.60 8.66 4.72
N TYR A 91 4.58 8.78 3.39
CA TYR A 91 5.79 8.95 2.61
C TYR A 91 6.23 10.43 2.63
N PRO A 92 7.53 10.71 2.75
CA PRO A 92 8.02 12.08 2.84
C PRO A 92 8.07 12.83 1.50
N ASP A 93 8.15 12.11 0.38
CA ASP A 93 8.33 12.68 -0.95
C ASP A 93 7.46 11.94 -1.98
N GLU A 94 6.52 12.68 -2.58
CA GLU A 94 5.63 12.17 -3.63
C GLU A 94 6.35 11.92 -4.95
N PHE A 95 7.29 12.79 -5.34
CA PHE A 95 7.98 12.71 -6.62
C PHE A 95 8.95 11.55 -6.67
N GLU A 96 9.66 11.29 -5.58
CA GLU A 96 10.52 10.12 -5.46
C GLU A 96 9.69 8.84 -5.65
N LEU A 97 8.52 8.77 -5.00
CA LEU A 97 7.63 7.61 -5.08
C LEU A 97 7.01 7.46 -6.47
N LEU A 98 6.58 8.56 -7.10
CA LEU A 98 6.07 8.57 -8.47
C LEU A 98 7.10 8.03 -9.46
N ASN A 99 8.37 8.46 -9.35
CA ASN A 99 9.45 7.97 -10.20
C ASN A 99 9.65 6.45 -10.04
N MET A 100 9.48 5.92 -8.83
CA MET A 100 9.49 4.46 -8.61
C MET A 100 8.27 3.80 -9.28
N VAL A 101 7.07 4.35 -9.09
CA VAL A 101 5.83 3.80 -9.68
C VAL A 101 5.91 3.75 -11.20
N VAL A 102 6.49 4.76 -11.86
CA VAL A 102 6.61 4.80 -13.33
C VAL A 102 7.63 3.78 -13.85
N LYS A 103 8.67 3.50 -13.07
CA LYS A 103 9.79 2.62 -13.45
C LYS A 103 9.46 1.14 -13.34
N TYR A 104 8.62 0.77 -12.37
CA TYR A 104 8.19 -0.61 -12.12
C TYR A 104 6.84 -0.91 -12.79
#